data_AF-A0A518E269-F1
#
_entry.id   AF-A0A518E269-F1
#
_cell.length_a   1.000
_cell.length_b   1.000
_cell.length_c   1.000
_cell.angle_alpha   90.00
_cell.angle_beta   90.00
_cell.angle_gamma   90.00
#
_symmetry.space_group_name_H-M   'P 1'
#
loop_
_entity.id
_entity.type
_entity.pdbx_description
1 polymer ?
#
loop_
_entity_poly.entity_id
_entity_poly.type
_entity_poly.pdbx_seq_one_letter_code
_entity_poly.pdbx_strand_id
1 'polypeptide(L)'
;MRNACAIGLLLLLLAGCDDTEATRPGQTPRKTAAKPAAKRVVAPPPPQVAADAFPDIPTAVAALAQRSADKDLVGWREASDWLALQGPPAVAPLQTVVDDSQSDIRAQINAIYALSQIGPPAAPALLQILSSHPTKKVRLNAIDKVALIDPSSAAIVKALVGLLDHQDDEFRRTAVNALGVIGEPAGASADRLVAILNNPKENDSLRGAAKVALKKVNPRHTFLD
;
A
#
# COMPACT_ATOMS: atom_id res chain seq x y z
N MET A 1 -45.96 19.62 64.55
CA MET A 1 -46.99 20.59 64.16
C MET A 1 -47.06 20.54 62.62
N ARG A 2 -48.01 19.75 62.07
CA ARG A 2 -49.15 20.17 61.20
C ARG A 2 -48.69 20.96 59.96
N ASN A 3 -49.10 20.74 58.71
CA ASN A 3 -50.00 19.82 58.00
C ASN A 3 -49.81 20.19 56.51
N ALA A 4 -49.77 19.25 55.57
CA ALA A 4 -50.41 19.35 54.23
C ALA A 4 -50.07 18.14 53.35
N CYS A 5 -50.97 17.16 53.34
CA CYS A 5 -51.17 16.19 52.27
C CYS A 5 -52.47 16.58 51.54
N ALA A 6 -52.45 16.64 50.21
CA ALA A 6 -53.61 16.50 49.30
C ALA A 6 -53.02 16.31 47.89
N ILE A 7 -52.93 15.09 47.33
CA ILE A 7 -53.97 14.29 46.65
C ILE A 7 -54.62 15.03 45.47
N GLY A 8 -54.46 14.47 44.26
CA GLY A 8 -55.26 14.84 43.09
C GLY A 8 -54.71 14.27 41.77
N LEU A 9 -55.13 13.05 41.43
CA LEU A 9 -54.75 12.29 40.24
C LEU A 9 -55.79 12.49 39.11
N LEU A 10 -55.31 12.52 37.85
CA LEU A 10 -55.92 11.92 36.63
C LEU A 10 -57.02 12.65 35.79
N LEU A 11 -56.88 12.45 34.46
CA LEU A 11 -57.85 12.52 33.33
C LEU A 11 -58.08 13.91 32.66
N LEU A 12 -57.64 14.19 31.42
CA LEU A 12 -57.93 13.67 30.05
C LEU A 12 -58.92 14.58 29.27
N LEU A 13 -58.44 15.11 28.13
CA LEU A 13 -59.13 15.59 26.92
C LEU A 13 -60.05 16.83 27.00
N LEU A 14 -59.75 17.86 26.21
CA LEU A 14 -60.39 18.11 24.89
C LEU A 14 -59.85 19.38 24.18
N ALA A 15 -59.54 19.18 22.90
CA ALA A 15 -59.76 20.03 21.71
C ALA A 15 -59.39 21.53 21.68
N GLY A 16 -58.63 21.88 20.64
CA GLY A 16 -58.89 23.06 19.80
C GLY A 16 -57.77 24.09 19.70
N CYS A 17 -57.01 24.10 18.59
CA CYS A 17 -57.06 25.17 17.59
C CYS A 17 -55.97 25.00 16.52
N ASP A 18 -56.38 25.32 15.29
CA ASP A 18 -55.65 25.34 14.04
C ASP A 18 -54.36 26.17 14.07
N ASP A 19 -53.39 25.83 13.22
CA ASP A 19 -53.13 26.69 12.06
C ASP A 19 -52.19 26.01 11.05
N THR A 20 -52.59 26.21 9.80
CA THR A 20 -52.00 25.80 8.54
C THR A 20 -50.53 26.17 8.40
N GLU A 21 -49.68 25.23 7.99
CA GLU A 21 -48.44 25.59 7.30
C GLU A 21 -48.16 24.72 6.07
N ALA A 22 -48.10 25.44 4.95
CA ALA A 22 -47.92 25.00 3.58
C ALA A 22 -46.81 23.97 3.36
N THR A 23 -47.16 22.85 2.73
CA THR A 23 -46.22 21.96 2.05
C THR A 23 -45.53 22.68 0.89
N ARG A 24 -44.24 23.00 1.03
CA ARG A 24 -43.36 23.28 -0.13
C ARG A 24 -42.94 21.95 -0.76
N PRO A 25 -43.11 21.75 -2.08
CA PRO A 25 -42.59 20.58 -2.76
C PRO A 25 -41.11 20.80 -3.09
N GLY A 26 -40.29 19.77 -2.84
CA GLY A 26 -38.94 19.69 -3.40
C GLY A 26 -37.83 19.80 -2.38
N GLN A 27 -37.52 18.67 -1.73
CA GLN A 27 -36.15 18.26 -1.42
C GLN A 27 -36.18 16.77 -1.08
N THR A 28 -35.75 15.94 -2.04
CA THR A 28 -35.47 14.53 -1.78
C THR A 28 -34.26 14.44 -0.82
N PRO A 29 -34.30 13.56 0.19
CA PRO A 29 -33.14 13.35 1.06
C PRO A 29 -31.99 12.82 0.22
N ARG A 30 -30.90 13.59 0.18
CA ARG A 30 -29.66 13.25 -0.53
C ARG A 30 -29.11 11.96 0.08
N LYS A 31 -29.26 10.84 -0.62
CA LYS A 31 -28.64 9.56 -0.27
C LYS A 31 -27.16 9.83 0.01
N THR A 32 -26.74 9.66 1.26
CA THR A 32 -25.33 9.64 1.64
C THR A 32 -24.74 8.39 0.98
N ALA A 33 -24.09 8.58 -0.17
CA ALA A 33 -23.28 7.54 -0.77
C ALA A 33 -22.17 7.20 0.22
N ALA A 34 -22.24 5.99 0.78
CA ALA A 34 -21.18 5.43 1.60
C ALA A 34 -19.87 5.50 0.80
N LYS A 35 -18.87 6.20 1.36
CA LYS A 35 -17.54 6.34 0.78
C LYS A 35 -16.96 4.93 0.58
N PRO A 36 -16.37 4.60 -0.59
CA PRO A 36 -15.79 3.28 -0.79
C PRO A 36 -14.73 3.06 0.29
N ALA A 37 -14.86 1.96 1.03
CA ALA A 37 -13.87 1.55 2.01
C ALA A 37 -12.50 1.49 1.32
N ALA A 38 -11.46 2.03 1.98
CA ALA A 38 -10.10 1.93 1.49
C ALA A 38 -9.81 0.46 1.17
N LYS A 39 -9.40 0.16 -0.07
CA LYS A 39 -8.98 -1.18 -0.46
C LYS A 39 -7.85 -1.57 0.50
N ARG A 40 -8.16 -2.47 1.44
CA ARG A 40 -7.17 -3.14 2.29
C ARG A 40 -6.09 -3.66 1.34
N VAL A 41 -4.82 -3.35 1.63
CA VAL A 41 -3.70 -3.96 0.90
C VAL A 41 -3.76 -5.43 1.25
N VAL A 42 -4.42 -6.22 0.41
CA VAL A 42 -4.50 -7.66 0.56
C VAL A 42 -3.16 -8.19 0.10
N ALA A 43 -2.43 -8.83 1.01
CA ALA A 43 -1.26 -9.61 0.63
C ALA A 43 -1.64 -10.49 -0.57
N PRO A 44 -0.79 -10.59 -1.59
CA PRO A 44 -1.09 -11.40 -2.76
C PRO A 44 -1.53 -12.81 -2.32
N PRO A 45 -2.59 -13.37 -2.93
CA PRO A 45 -3.06 -14.70 -2.57
C PRO A 45 -1.91 -15.70 -2.71
N PRO A 46 -1.83 -16.72 -1.83
CA PRO A 46 -0.74 -17.69 -1.89
C PRO A 46 -0.69 -18.33 -3.28
N PRO A 47 0.51 -18.61 -3.79
CA PRO A 47 0.68 -19.14 -5.13
C PRO A 47 -0.06 -20.48 -5.31
N GLN A 48 -0.83 -20.61 -6.40
CA GLN A 48 -1.60 -21.82 -6.73
C GLN A 48 -0.85 -22.66 -7.76
N VAL A 49 0.35 -23.12 -7.40
CA VAL A 49 1.19 -23.96 -8.26
C VAL A 49 1.39 -25.32 -7.61
N ALA A 50 1.47 -26.37 -8.42
CA ALA A 50 1.73 -27.72 -7.93
C ALA A 50 3.13 -27.79 -7.29
N ALA A 51 3.25 -28.49 -6.16
CA ALA A 51 4.51 -28.57 -5.41
C ALA A 51 5.64 -29.23 -6.23
N ASP A 52 5.29 -30.07 -7.20
CA ASP A 52 6.16 -30.81 -8.11
C ASP A 52 6.30 -30.15 -9.49
N ALA A 53 5.85 -28.90 -9.68
CA ALA A 53 5.94 -28.20 -10.96
C ALA A 53 7.38 -28.02 -11.47
N PHE A 54 8.36 -27.97 -10.55
CA PHE A 54 9.78 -27.91 -10.87
C PHE A 54 10.57 -28.90 -10.01
N PRO A 55 11.65 -29.50 -10.56
CA PRO A 55 12.47 -30.47 -9.82
C PRO A 55 13.33 -29.81 -8.74
N ASP A 56 13.78 -28.58 -8.96
CA ASP A 56 14.63 -27.82 -8.03
C ASP A 56 14.59 -26.31 -8.29
N ILE A 57 15.16 -25.53 -7.35
CA ILE A 57 15.25 -24.07 -7.43
C ILE A 57 16.02 -23.59 -8.66
N PRO A 58 17.21 -24.14 -9.00
CA PRO A 58 17.93 -23.72 -10.21
C PRO A 58 17.09 -23.85 -11.49
N THR A 59 16.34 -24.95 -11.65
CA THR A 59 15.48 -25.20 -12.81
C THR A 59 14.34 -24.18 -12.86
N ALA A 60 13.68 -23.90 -11.73
CA ALA A 60 12.64 -22.89 -11.65
C ALA A 60 13.18 -21.47 -11.93
N VAL A 61 14.39 -21.14 -11.45
CA VAL A 61 15.04 -19.85 -11.73
C VAL A 61 15.37 -19.70 -13.22
N ALA A 62 15.92 -20.74 -13.85
CA ALA A 62 16.21 -20.74 -15.28
C ALA A 62 14.91 -20.58 -16.09
N ALA A 63 13.84 -21.28 -15.71
CA ALA A 63 12.53 -21.15 -16.33
C ALA A 63 11.96 -19.74 -16.16
N LEU A 64 12.06 -19.14 -14.98
CA LEU A 64 11.65 -17.76 -14.73
C LEU A 64 12.40 -16.79 -15.65
N ALA A 65 13.73 -16.91 -15.74
CA ALA A 65 14.56 -16.02 -16.54
C ALA A 65 14.24 -16.13 -18.04
N GLN A 66 14.22 -17.36 -18.56
CA GLN A 66 13.94 -17.63 -19.97
C GLN A 66 12.52 -17.19 -20.37
N ARG A 67 11.50 -17.64 -19.63
CA ARG A 67 10.10 -17.31 -19.95
C ARG A 67 9.81 -15.81 -19.84
N SER A 68 10.51 -15.11 -18.94
CA SER A 68 10.45 -13.65 -18.85
C SER A 68 11.00 -12.96 -20.10
N ALA A 69 12.13 -13.45 -20.63
CA ALA A 69 12.75 -12.95 -21.86
C ALA A 69 11.87 -13.24 -23.09
N ASP A 70 11.27 -14.42 -23.13
CA ASP A 70 10.34 -14.85 -24.20
C ASP A 70 8.98 -14.13 -24.15
N LYS A 71 8.76 -13.27 -23.13
CA LYS A 71 7.49 -12.57 -22.87
C LYS A 71 6.31 -13.52 -22.69
N ASP A 72 6.57 -14.74 -22.23
CA ASP A 72 5.53 -15.68 -21.83
C ASP A 72 4.88 -15.17 -20.53
N LEU A 73 3.82 -14.38 -20.68
CA LEU A 73 3.17 -13.64 -19.59
C LEU A 73 2.58 -14.54 -18.49
N VAL A 74 2.41 -15.84 -18.76
CA VAL A 74 1.84 -16.81 -17.83
C VAL A 74 2.93 -17.72 -17.26
N GLY A 75 3.81 -18.26 -18.10
CA GLY A 75 4.78 -19.26 -17.66
C GLY A 75 5.87 -18.72 -16.73
N TRP A 76 6.24 -17.43 -16.80
CA TRP A 76 7.15 -16.86 -15.79
C TRP A 76 6.51 -16.81 -14.40
N ARG A 77 5.17 -16.64 -14.32
CA ARG A 77 4.45 -16.56 -13.05
C ARG A 77 4.43 -17.89 -12.34
N GLU A 78 4.20 -18.98 -13.06
CA GLU A 78 4.27 -20.34 -12.49
C GLU A 78 5.61 -20.60 -11.79
N ALA A 79 6.72 -20.24 -12.45
CA ALA A 79 8.06 -20.36 -11.86
C ALA A 79 8.25 -19.44 -10.64
N SER A 80 7.82 -18.17 -10.75
CA SER A 80 7.85 -17.21 -9.65
C SER A 80 7.07 -17.69 -8.42
N ASP A 81 5.87 -18.18 -8.67
CA ASP A 81 4.93 -18.69 -7.67
C ASP A 81 5.53 -19.92 -6.96
N TRP A 82 6.14 -20.82 -7.73
CA TRP A 82 6.78 -22.01 -7.15
C TRP A 82 8.01 -21.65 -6.33
N LEU A 83 8.83 -20.70 -6.80
CA LEU A 83 9.99 -20.19 -6.06
C LEU A 83 9.58 -19.50 -4.75
N ALA A 84 8.45 -18.79 -4.75
CA ALA A 84 7.91 -18.19 -3.55
C ALA A 84 7.53 -19.24 -2.50
N LEU A 85 6.96 -20.38 -2.91
CA LEU A 85 6.65 -21.50 -2.00
C LEU A 85 7.90 -22.12 -1.38
N GLN A 86 9.06 -22.05 -2.06
CA GLN A 86 10.31 -22.55 -1.48
C GLN A 86 10.83 -21.66 -0.34
N GLY A 87 10.46 -20.37 -0.34
CA GLY A 87 10.81 -19.44 0.73
C GLY A 87 12.29 -19.02 0.73
N PRO A 88 12.94 -18.89 1.91
CA PRO A 88 14.30 -18.35 2.03
C PRO A 88 15.38 -18.96 1.10
N PRO A 89 15.40 -20.28 0.83
CA PRO A 89 16.37 -20.87 -0.10
C PRO A 89 16.34 -20.29 -1.52
N ALA A 90 15.20 -19.72 -1.97
CA ALA A 90 15.09 -19.12 -3.29
C ALA A 90 15.63 -17.68 -3.37
N VAL A 91 15.92 -17.03 -2.23
CA VAL A 91 16.33 -15.60 -2.19
C VAL A 91 17.64 -15.37 -2.95
N ALA A 92 18.70 -16.11 -2.61
CA ALA A 92 20.01 -15.90 -3.25
C ALA A 92 20.00 -16.23 -4.75
N PRO A 93 19.40 -17.36 -5.21
CA PRO A 93 19.27 -17.63 -6.64
C PRO A 93 18.48 -16.56 -7.42
N LEU A 94 17.40 -16.03 -6.84
CA LEU A 94 16.64 -14.92 -7.44
C LEU A 94 17.46 -13.63 -7.48
N GLN A 95 18.21 -13.33 -6.42
CA GLN A 95 19.08 -12.16 -6.39
C GLN A 95 20.16 -12.23 -7.47
N THR A 96 20.72 -13.41 -7.76
CA THR A 96 21.66 -13.59 -8.87
C THR A 96 21.05 -13.18 -10.22
N VAL A 97 19.76 -13.48 -10.47
CA VAL A 97 19.08 -13.03 -11.70
C VAL A 97 18.94 -11.51 -11.73
N VAL A 98 18.67 -10.88 -10.58
CA VAL A 98 18.55 -9.42 -10.49
C VAL A 98 19.89 -8.75 -10.76
N ASP A 99 20.97 -9.25 -10.16
CA ASP A 99 22.31 -8.66 -10.22
C ASP A 99 23.03 -8.95 -11.55
N ASP A 100 22.56 -9.93 -12.33
CA ASP A 100 23.12 -10.24 -13.65
C ASP A 100 22.76 -9.16 -14.69
N SER A 101 23.76 -8.36 -15.06
CA SER A 101 23.64 -7.33 -16.09
C SER A 101 23.29 -7.84 -17.49
N GLN A 102 23.50 -9.13 -17.78
CA GLN A 102 23.15 -9.75 -19.06
C GLN A 102 21.72 -10.29 -19.08
N SER A 103 21.09 -10.46 -17.92
CA SER A 103 19.71 -10.90 -17.82
C SER A 103 18.75 -9.87 -18.41
N ASP A 104 17.70 -10.35 -19.09
CA ASP A 104 16.66 -9.49 -19.63
C ASP A 104 16.02 -8.65 -18.51
N ILE A 105 15.72 -7.39 -18.79
CA ILE A 105 15.15 -6.47 -17.80
C ILE A 105 13.83 -6.99 -17.20
N ARG A 106 13.06 -7.80 -17.95
CA ARG A 106 11.84 -8.46 -17.46
C ARG A 106 12.18 -9.58 -16.50
N ALA A 107 13.23 -10.35 -16.76
CA ALA A 107 13.70 -11.39 -15.83
C ALA A 107 14.11 -10.78 -14.48
N GLN A 108 14.88 -9.69 -14.50
CA GLN A 108 15.25 -8.95 -13.28
C GLN A 108 14.01 -8.46 -12.51
N ILE A 109 13.04 -7.84 -13.21
CA ILE A 109 11.80 -7.34 -12.58
C ILE A 109 10.93 -8.48 -12.03
N ASN A 110 10.83 -9.60 -12.75
CA ASN A 110 10.07 -10.76 -12.32
C ASN A 110 10.75 -11.50 -11.16
N ALA A 111 12.08 -11.50 -11.09
CA ALA A 111 12.82 -11.99 -9.93
C ALA A 111 12.56 -11.12 -8.68
N ILE A 112 12.52 -9.78 -8.82
CA ILE A 112 12.10 -8.87 -7.74
C ILE A 112 10.65 -9.18 -7.30
N TYR A 113 9.76 -9.47 -8.25
CA TYR A 113 8.41 -9.90 -7.92
C TYR A 113 8.40 -11.19 -7.09
N ALA A 114 9.13 -12.23 -7.51
CA ALA A 114 9.25 -13.48 -6.76
C ALA A 114 9.82 -13.25 -5.35
N LEU A 115 10.87 -12.43 -5.21
CA LEU A 115 11.42 -12.02 -3.92
C LEU A 115 10.36 -11.39 -3.01
N SER A 116 9.47 -10.55 -3.57
CA SER A 116 8.39 -9.94 -2.80
C SER A 116 7.35 -10.95 -2.29
N GLN A 117 7.15 -12.05 -3.03
CA GLN A 117 6.23 -13.13 -2.64
C GLN A 117 6.81 -14.03 -1.54
N ILE A 118 8.15 -14.15 -1.46
CA ILE A 118 8.83 -14.90 -0.38
C ILE A 118 8.55 -14.26 1.00
N GLY A 119 8.30 -12.95 1.05
CA GLY A 119 8.01 -12.26 2.29
C GLY A 119 9.26 -11.80 3.05
N PRO A 120 9.15 -11.55 4.38
CA PRO A 120 10.17 -10.86 5.17
C PRO A 120 11.62 -11.35 5.01
N PRO A 121 11.90 -12.66 4.80
CA PRO A 121 13.26 -13.14 4.52
C PRO A 121 13.95 -12.49 3.31
N ALA A 122 13.20 -11.99 2.32
CA ALA A 122 13.72 -11.32 1.15
C ALA A 122 13.95 -9.80 1.33
N ALA A 123 13.54 -9.22 2.46
CA ALA A 123 13.65 -7.78 2.70
C ALA A 123 15.10 -7.24 2.59
N PRO A 124 16.15 -7.93 3.11
CA PRO A 124 17.53 -7.47 2.95
C PRO A 124 17.96 -7.38 1.48
N ALA A 125 17.59 -8.36 0.66
CA ALA A 125 17.89 -8.37 -0.77
C ALA A 125 17.19 -7.20 -1.49
N LEU A 126 15.90 -6.99 -1.22
CA LEU A 126 15.14 -5.89 -1.83
C LEU A 126 15.65 -4.50 -1.39
N LEU A 127 16.10 -4.36 -0.14
CA LEU A 127 16.77 -3.14 0.35
C LEU A 127 18.11 -2.90 -0.35
N GLN A 128 18.91 -3.93 -0.60
CA GLN A 128 20.16 -3.78 -1.36
C GLN A 128 19.88 -3.40 -2.82
N ILE A 129 18.93 -4.06 -3.48
CA ILE A 129 18.55 -3.77 -4.87
C ILE A 129 18.08 -2.32 -5.01
N LEU A 130 17.18 -1.83 -4.15
CA LEU A 130 16.69 -0.44 -4.26
C LEU A 130 17.78 0.60 -3.99
N SER A 131 18.77 0.28 -3.17
CA SER A 131 19.85 1.20 -2.80
C SER A 131 20.93 1.30 -3.87
N SER A 132 21.37 0.17 -4.46
CA SER A 132 22.61 0.14 -5.23
C SER A 132 22.51 -0.42 -6.65
N HIS A 133 21.37 -0.95 -7.10
CA HIS A 133 21.30 -1.56 -8.43
C HIS A 133 21.53 -0.53 -9.56
N PRO A 134 22.37 -0.79 -10.57
CA PRO A 134 22.75 0.22 -11.57
C PRO A 134 21.57 0.71 -12.41
N THR A 135 20.60 -0.18 -12.68
CA THR A 135 19.43 0.15 -13.51
C THR A 135 18.33 0.81 -12.68
N LYS A 136 18.03 2.09 -12.99
CA LYS A 136 16.95 2.88 -12.34
C LYS A 136 15.62 2.13 -12.26
N LYS A 137 15.19 1.51 -13.37
CA LYS A 137 13.91 0.77 -13.44
C LYS A 137 13.83 -0.39 -12.45
N VAL A 138 14.94 -1.09 -12.23
CA VAL A 138 15.05 -2.20 -11.27
C VAL A 138 14.95 -1.68 -9.85
N ARG A 139 15.67 -0.59 -9.53
CA ARG A 139 15.58 0.07 -8.22
C ARG A 139 14.15 0.51 -7.88
N LEU A 140 13.45 1.15 -8.83
CA LEU A 140 12.06 1.59 -8.65
C LEU A 140 11.11 0.42 -8.40
N ASN A 141 11.28 -0.71 -9.11
CA ASN A 141 10.51 -1.92 -8.85
C ASN A 141 10.77 -2.48 -7.45
N ALA A 142 12.03 -2.47 -6.99
CA ALA A 142 12.34 -2.89 -5.63
C ALA A 142 11.68 -1.99 -4.57
N ILE A 143 11.59 -0.68 -4.79
CA ILE A 143 10.86 0.25 -3.90
C ILE A 143 9.37 -0.10 -3.83
N ASP A 144 8.73 -0.36 -4.97
CA ASP A 144 7.31 -0.73 -5.00
C ASP A 144 7.04 -2.05 -4.28
N LYS A 145 7.97 -3.01 -4.38
CA LYS A 145 7.83 -4.34 -3.78
C LYS A 145 8.19 -4.37 -2.31
N VAL A 146 9.18 -3.59 -1.88
CA VAL A 146 9.65 -3.62 -0.48
C VAL A 146 8.56 -3.17 0.50
N ALA A 147 7.66 -2.28 0.06
CA ALA A 147 6.52 -1.82 0.86
C ALA A 147 5.46 -2.91 1.14
N LEU A 148 5.44 -3.99 0.37
CA LEU A 148 4.44 -5.06 0.48
C LEU A 148 4.89 -6.22 1.38
N ILE A 149 6.18 -6.30 1.69
CA ILE A 149 6.77 -7.49 2.31
C ILE A 149 6.52 -7.53 3.82
N ASP A 150 6.84 -6.41 4.49
CA ASP A 150 6.66 -6.23 5.92
C ASP A 150 6.37 -4.75 6.21
N PRO A 151 5.09 -4.36 6.23
CA PRO A 151 4.69 -2.98 6.54
C PRO A 151 5.16 -2.51 7.92
N SER A 152 5.51 -3.41 8.85
CA SER A 152 5.96 -3.02 10.20
C SER A 152 7.47 -2.82 10.29
N SER A 153 8.21 -3.06 9.19
CA SER A 153 9.66 -2.97 9.19
C SER A 153 10.16 -1.52 9.25
N ALA A 154 10.75 -1.16 10.39
CA ALA A 154 11.40 0.14 10.58
C ALA A 154 12.56 0.36 9.59
N ALA A 155 13.26 -0.69 9.18
CA ALA A 155 14.34 -0.59 8.19
C ALA A 155 13.80 -0.18 6.81
N ILE A 156 12.67 -0.77 6.39
CA ILE A 156 11.99 -0.42 5.14
C ILE A 156 11.51 1.04 5.20
N VAL A 157 10.81 1.43 6.26
CA VAL A 157 10.35 2.81 6.44
C VAL A 157 11.52 3.79 6.39
N LYS A 158 12.63 3.51 7.09
CA LYS A 158 13.81 4.37 7.10
C LYS A 158 14.42 4.51 5.69
N ALA A 159 14.54 3.43 4.95
CA ALA A 159 15.06 3.46 3.58
C ALA A 159 14.17 4.30 2.65
N LEU A 160 12.85 4.15 2.76
CA LEU A 160 11.89 4.92 1.98
C LEU A 160 11.89 6.41 2.35
N VAL A 161 12.00 6.74 3.64
CA VAL A 161 12.14 8.13 4.10
C VAL A 161 13.39 8.79 3.52
N GLY A 162 14.52 8.06 3.46
CA GLY A 162 15.74 8.57 2.82
C GLY A 162 15.59 8.89 1.33
N LEU A 163 14.66 8.22 0.64
CA LEU A 163 14.38 8.46 -0.78
C LEU A 163 13.46 9.65 -1.05
N LEU A 164 12.83 10.24 -0.02
CA LEU A 164 12.00 11.44 -0.17
C LEU A 164 12.81 12.66 -0.65
N ASP A 165 14.12 12.62 -0.45
CA ASP A 165 15.08 13.69 -0.76
C ASP A 165 15.98 13.35 -1.94
N HIS A 166 15.67 12.28 -2.66
CA HIS A 166 16.43 11.87 -3.83
C HIS A 166 16.36 12.91 -4.94
N GLN A 167 17.46 13.20 -5.63
CA GLN A 167 17.51 14.19 -6.73
C GLN A 167 16.60 13.92 -7.93
N ASP A 168 15.97 12.75 -7.99
CA ASP A 168 15.15 12.29 -9.13
C ASP A 168 13.73 12.12 -8.62
N ASP A 169 12.82 12.90 -9.21
CA ASP A 169 11.42 12.98 -8.81
C ASP A 169 10.69 11.64 -8.89
N GLU A 170 11.13 10.72 -9.74
CA GLU A 170 10.50 9.40 -9.83
C GLU A 170 10.80 8.58 -8.57
N PHE A 171 12.03 8.63 -8.04
CA PHE A 171 12.37 7.97 -6.78
C PHE A 171 11.57 8.55 -5.62
N ARG A 172 11.47 9.88 -5.56
CA ARG A 172 10.70 10.58 -4.51
C ARG A 172 9.23 10.18 -4.55
N ARG A 173 8.61 10.22 -5.73
CA ARG A 173 7.20 9.87 -5.93
C ARG A 173 6.94 8.41 -5.57
N THR A 174 7.81 7.50 -6.00
CA THR A 174 7.69 6.06 -5.69
C THR A 174 7.84 5.82 -4.18
N ALA A 175 8.77 6.50 -3.51
CA ALA A 175 8.92 6.43 -2.06
C ALA A 175 7.69 6.96 -1.31
N VAL A 176 7.13 8.10 -1.72
CA VAL A 176 5.87 8.64 -1.15
C VAL A 176 4.73 7.64 -1.30
N ASN A 177 4.57 7.03 -2.47
CA ASN A 177 3.54 6.02 -2.71
C ASN A 177 3.76 4.77 -1.83
N ALA A 178 5.00 4.29 -1.73
CA ALA A 178 5.39 3.15 -0.91
C ALA A 178 5.09 3.38 0.57
N LEU A 179 5.43 4.55 1.13
CA LEU A 179 5.08 4.93 2.50
C LEU A 179 3.55 4.97 2.69
N GLY A 180 2.81 5.48 1.71
CA GLY A 180 1.35 5.45 1.72
C GLY A 180 0.77 4.03 1.63
N VAL A 181 1.43 3.08 0.97
CA VAL A 181 1.03 1.66 0.95
C VAL A 181 1.24 1.02 2.31
N ILE A 182 2.36 1.32 2.97
CA ILE A 182 2.64 0.86 4.34
C ILE A 182 1.58 1.37 5.32
N GLY A 183 1.20 2.65 5.23
CA GLY A 183 0.16 3.24 6.07
C GLY A 183 0.65 3.59 7.47
N GLU A 184 -0.18 3.39 8.50
CA GLU A 184 0.08 3.82 9.89
C GLU A 184 1.46 3.44 10.46
N PRO A 185 2.05 2.26 10.16
CA PRO A 185 3.43 1.96 10.58
C PRO A 185 4.50 2.92 10.05
N ALA A 186 4.23 3.61 8.94
CA ALA A 186 5.09 4.65 8.39
C ALA A 186 4.82 6.04 8.98
N GLY A 187 4.10 6.16 10.12
CA GLY A 187 3.77 7.43 10.75
C GLY A 187 4.97 8.34 11.04
N ALA A 188 6.16 7.77 11.25
CA ALA A 188 7.42 8.51 11.41
C ALA A 188 7.81 9.34 10.17
N SER A 189 7.21 9.09 9.00
CA SER A 189 7.44 9.90 7.78
C SER A 189 6.52 11.12 7.69
N ALA A 190 5.58 11.32 8.62
CA ALA A 190 4.55 12.36 8.52
C ALA A 190 5.14 13.76 8.34
N ASP A 191 6.10 14.16 9.19
CA ASP A 191 6.70 15.50 9.14
C ASP A 191 7.37 15.79 7.79
N ARG A 192 8.06 14.79 7.21
CA ARG A 192 8.70 14.95 5.90
C ARG A 192 7.66 15.05 4.78
N LEU A 193 6.58 14.29 4.84
CA LEU A 193 5.49 14.38 3.88
C LEU A 193 4.75 15.73 3.97
N VAL A 194 4.61 16.30 5.17
CA VAL A 194 4.07 17.67 5.37
C VAL A 194 5.00 18.71 4.74
N ALA A 195 6.32 18.57 4.91
CA ALA A 195 7.28 19.46 4.29
C ALA A 195 7.19 19.42 2.74
N ILE A 196 7.05 18.23 2.15
CA ILE A 196 6.83 18.09 0.70
C ILE A 196 5.50 18.73 0.27
N LEU A 197 4.42 18.49 1.01
CA LEU A 197 3.10 19.04 0.71
C LEU A 197 3.09 20.58 0.70
N ASN A 198 3.78 21.20 1.64
CA ASN A 198 3.78 22.64 1.84
C ASN A 198 4.90 23.39 1.10
N ASN A 199 5.80 22.68 0.41
CA ASN A 199 6.87 23.32 -0.35
C ASN A 199 6.35 23.78 -1.73
N PRO A 200 6.26 25.09 -2.00
CA PRO A 200 5.73 25.62 -3.26
C PRO A 200 6.63 25.34 -4.46
N LYS A 201 7.89 24.94 -4.25
CA LYS A 201 8.81 24.54 -5.32
C LYS A 201 8.60 23.12 -5.80
N GLU A 202 7.85 22.31 -5.06
CA GLU A 202 7.56 20.93 -5.45
C GLU A 202 6.51 20.87 -6.53
N ASN A 203 6.63 19.91 -7.44
CA ASN A 203 5.64 19.68 -8.48
C ASN A 203 4.30 19.21 -7.88
N ASP A 204 3.19 19.58 -8.53
CA ASP A 204 1.82 19.28 -8.06
C ASP A 204 1.57 17.78 -7.89
N SER A 205 2.19 16.94 -8.73
CA SER A 205 2.06 15.49 -8.69
C SER A 205 2.59 14.94 -7.36
N LEU A 206 3.77 15.39 -6.94
CA LEU A 206 4.40 14.94 -5.71
C LEU A 206 3.69 15.49 -4.47
N ARG A 207 3.29 16.77 -4.48
CA ARG A 207 2.48 17.34 -3.38
C ARG A 207 1.15 16.58 -3.24
N GLY A 208 0.51 16.25 -4.37
CA GLY A 208 -0.70 15.44 -4.41
C GLY A 208 -0.49 14.02 -3.85
N ALA A 209 0.60 13.36 -4.22
CA ALA A 209 0.97 12.05 -3.67
C ALA A 209 1.23 12.13 -2.15
N ALA A 210 1.94 13.16 -1.69
CA ALA A 210 2.23 13.37 -0.27
C ALA A 210 0.95 13.58 0.54
N LYS A 211 0.01 14.36 0.02
CA LYS A 211 -1.33 14.54 0.61
C LYS A 211 -2.09 13.22 0.75
N VAL A 212 -2.00 12.33 -0.24
CA VAL A 212 -2.65 11.00 -0.19
C VAL A 212 -1.95 10.10 0.81
N ALA A 213 -0.61 10.08 0.84
CA ALA A 213 0.18 9.29 1.77
C ALA A 213 -0.05 9.72 3.22
N LEU A 214 -0.08 11.02 3.52
CA LEU A 214 -0.34 11.58 4.86
C LEU A 214 -1.62 11.04 5.49
N LYS A 215 -2.72 10.98 4.72
CA LYS A 215 -4.00 10.44 5.18
C LYS A 215 -3.92 8.97 5.60
N LYS A 216 -2.95 8.22 5.08
CA LYS A 216 -2.77 6.79 5.37
C LYS A 216 -1.76 6.55 6.48
N VAL A 217 -0.66 7.32 6.52
CA VAL A 217 0.39 7.15 7.53
C VAL A 217 0.05 7.79 8.87
N ASN A 218 -0.83 8.79 8.89
CA ASN A 218 -1.37 9.35 10.11
C ASN A 218 -2.84 9.76 9.91
N PRO A 219 -3.77 8.79 9.95
CA PRO A 219 -5.19 9.00 9.66
C PRO A 219 -5.92 9.83 10.73
N ARG A 220 -5.31 10.04 11.91
CA ARG A 220 -5.92 10.74 13.05
C ARG A 220 -5.59 12.22 13.13
N HIS A 221 -4.67 12.71 12.29
CA HIS A 221 -4.21 14.09 12.31
C HIS A 221 -4.64 14.80 11.02
N THR A 222 -5.31 15.95 11.14
CA THR A 222 -5.59 16.83 9.99
C THR A 222 -4.33 17.64 9.71
N PHE A 223 -3.74 17.44 8.53
CA PHE A 223 -2.58 18.21 8.04
C PHE A 223 -2.97 19.18 6.92
N LEU A 224 -4.27 19.42 6.74
CA LEU A 224 -4.85 20.06 5.57
C LEU A 224 -5.65 21.32 5.90
N ASP A 225 -5.47 21.84 7.12
CA ASP A 225 -6.10 23.06 7.61
C ASP A 225 -5.18 24.26 7.34
#